data_AF-A0A0F8YPX0-F1
#
_entry.id   AF-A0A0F8YPX0-F1
#
_cell.length_a   1.000
_cell.length_b   1.000
_cell.length_c   1.000
_cell.angle_alpha   90.00
_cell.angle_beta   90.00
_cell.angle_gamma   90.00
#
_symmetry.space_group_name_H-M   'P 1'
#
loop_
_entity.id
_entity.type
_entity.pdbx_description
1 polymer ?
#
loop_
_entity_poly.entity_id
_entity_poly.type
_entity_poly.pdbx_seq_one_letter_code
_entity_poly.pdbx_strand_id
1 'polypeptide(L)'
;VALKTLSFLPIPKGEKIGVLTNSGGCSVLFSDKAEEFNLKLAEFSYKLKEKVSHHLISRLVKFVNPLDMIGAADENTYYNVTKLMLEDSKIDIVVACVVIPPFLEMKSDEHYRGIIRAWNETGRKKPLIPLLMFSEDFKSLRELSVREKTTLFFTPHEASFAIKVLIDRMNLMNHLNH
;
A
#
# COMPACT_ATOMS: atom_id res chain seq x y z
N VAL A 1 -3.67 4.72 -17.85
CA VAL A 1 -4.65 5.08 -16.78
C VAL A 1 -3.95 5.40 -15.46
N ALA A 2 -3.06 4.54 -14.94
CA ALA A 2 -2.35 4.73 -13.67
C ALA A 2 -1.57 6.06 -13.54
N LEU A 3 -0.86 6.49 -14.60
CA LEU A 3 -0.09 7.75 -14.61
C LEU A 3 -0.96 9.01 -14.48
N LYS A 4 -2.17 9.01 -15.03
CA LYS A 4 -3.10 10.13 -14.92
C LYS A 4 -3.75 10.17 -13.52
N THR A 5 -3.95 9.01 -12.89
CA THR A 5 -4.50 8.94 -11.52
C THR A 5 -3.47 9.26 -10.43
N LEU A 6 -2.16 9.22 -10.73
CA LEU A 6 -1.10 9.70 -9.82
C LEU A 6 -1.28 11.17 -9.43
N SER A 7 -1.93 11.99 -10.27
CA SER A 7 -2.21 13.40 -9.92
C SER A 7 -3.19 13.54 -8.76
N PHE A 8 -3.99 12.52 -8.46
CA PHE A 8 -4.94 12.51 -7.34
C PHE A 8 -4.28 12.11 -6.02
N LEU A 9 -3.07 11.57 -6.05
CA LEU A 9 -2.35 11.26 -4.83
C LEU A 9 -1.78 12.56 -4.23
N PRO A 10 -1.86 12.72 -2.90
CA PRO A 10 -1.20 13.83 -2.22
C PRO A 10 0.31 13.79 -2.49
N ILE A 11 1.00 14.91 -2.30
CA ILE A 11 2.46 14.91 -2.30
C ILE A 11 2.91 14.26 -1.00
N PRO A 12 3.78 13.22 -1.04
CA PRO A 12 4.33 12.67 0.19
C PRO A 12 5.18 13.73 0.91
N LYS A 13 5.27 13.62 2.24
CA LYS A 13 6.12 14.53 3.06
C LYS A 13 7.58 14.08 3.11
N GLY A 14 7.86 12.88 2.62
CA GLY A 14 9.17 12.26 2.60
C GLY A 14 9.14 11.01 1.73
N GLU A 15 10.17 10.18 1.85
CA GLU A 15 10.41 9.04 0.96
C GLU A 15 10.26 7.68 1.65
N LYS A 16 9.84 7.65 2.93
CA LYS A 16 9.79 6.41 3.72
C LYS A 16 8.52 5.61 3.42
N ILE A 17 8.69 4.40 2.90
CA ILE A 17 7.59 3.57 2.42
C ILE A 17 7.26 2.48 3.42
N GLY A 18 6.02 2.41 3.88
CA GLY A 18 5.50 1.29 4.66
C GLY A 18 4.70 0.34 3.77
N VAL A 19 5.04 -0.94 3.76
CA VAL A 19 4.36 -1.97 2.95
C VAL A 19 3.62 -2.95 3.86
N LEU A 20 2.36 -3.24 3.53
CA LEU A 20 1.60 -4.37 4.10
C LEU A 20 1.19 -5.35 2.98
N THR A 21 1.15 -6.64 3.30
CA THR A 21 0.81 -7.70 2.35
C THR A 21 0.20 -8.91 3.05
N ASN A 22 -0.55 -9.74 2.34
CA ASN A 22 -0.98 -11.08 2.78
C ASN A 22 -0.09 -12.21 2.22
N SER A 23 1.00 -11.86 1.51
CA SER A 23 1.88 -12.80 0.84
C SER A 23 3.34 -12.41 0.96
N GLY A 24 4.14 -13.30 1.55
CA GLY A 24 5.60 -13.16 1.62
C GLY A 24 6.28 -13.14 0.25
N GLY A 25 5.70 -13.79 -0.77
CA GLY A 25 6.18 -13.68 -2.15
C GLY A 25 6.09 -12.24 -2.67
N CYS A 26 4.99 -11.53 -2.38
CA CYS A 26 4.88 -10.11 -2.70
C CYS A 26 5.91 -9.28 -1.92
N SER A 27 6.21 -9.63 -0.67
CA SER A 27 7.25 -8.93 0.12
C SER A 27 8.60 -8.95 -0.58
N VAL A 28 9.02 -10.12 -1.10
CA VAL A 28 10.29 -10.26 -1.83
C VAL A 28 10.25 -9.45 -3.12
N LEU A 29 9.24 -9.68 -3.97
CA LEU A 29 9.15 -9.03 -5.28
C LEU A 29 9.06 -7.50 -5.18
N PHE A 30 8.34 -6.99 -4.19
CA PHE A 30 8.28 -5.55 -3.94
C PHE A 30 9.61 -5.00 -3.42
N SER A 31 10.29 -5.73 -2.52
CA SER A 31 11.59 -5.31 -1.99
C SER A 31 12.66 -5.24 -3.09
N ASP A 32 12.69 -6.23 -3.99
CA ASP A 32 13.61 -6.24 -5.14
C ASP A 32 13.38 -5.02 -6.04
N LYS A 33 12.11 -4.71 -6.35
CA LYS A 33 11.77 -3.51 -7.14
C LYS A 33 12.00 -2.21 -6.38
N ALA A 34 11.81 -2.20 -5.07
CA ALA A 34 12.16 -1.04 -4.25
C ALA A 34 13.66 -0.76 -4.32
N GLU A 35 14.50 -1.79 -4.23
CA GLU A 35 15.96 -1.66 -4.39
C GLU A 35 16.35 -1.16 -5.79
N GLU A 36 15.79 -1.76 -6.85
CA GLU A 36 16.05 -1.35 -8.25
C GLU A 36 15.75 0.15 -8.48
N PHE A 37 14.70 0.67 -7.85
CA PHE A 37 14.30 2.08 -7.94
C PHE A 37 14.91 2.98 -6.85
N ASN A 38 15.82 2.48 -6.01
CA ASN A 38 16.43 3.18 -4.87
C ASN A 38 15.40 3.73 -3.85
N LEU A 39 14.29 3.01 -3.66
CA LEU A 39 13.22 3.36 -2.74
C LEU A 39 13.56 2.96 -1.30
N LYS A 40 13.14 3.76 -0.32
CA LYS A 40 13.52 3.57 1.09
C LYS A 40 12.35 3.03 1.90
N LEU A 41 12.45 1.77 2.31
CA LEU A 41 11.50 1.18 3.25
C LEU A 41 11.62 1.85 4.63
N ALA A 42 10.48 2.15 5.24
CA ALA A 42 10.38 2.69 6.58
C ALA A 42 10.76 1.64 7.63
N GLU A 43 11.42 2.06 8.70
CA GLU A 43 11.49 1.27 9.91
C GLU A 43 10.22 1.54 10.74
N PHE A 44 9.44 0.51 11.06
CA PHE A 44 8.21 0.70 11.83
C PHE A 44 8.48 1.19 13.25
N SER A 45 7.69 2.17 13.69
CA SER A 45 7.74 2.65 15.07
C SER A 45 7.31 1.56 16.04
N TYR A 46 7.80 1.63 17.28
CA TYR A 46 7.35 0.73 18.35
C TYR A 46 5.83 0.77 18.53
N LYS A 47 5.25 1.97 18.50
CA LYS A 47 3.81 2.20 18.63
C LYS A 47 3.00 1.53 17.51
N LEU A 48 3.51 1.54 16.27
CA LEU A 48 2.86 0.84 15.17
C LEU A 48 2.90 -0.67 15.38
N LYS A 49 4.06 -1.23 15.74
CA LYS A 49 4.21 -2.67 16.02
C LYS A 49 3.25 -3.13 17.13
N GLU A 50 3.19 -2.36 18.22
CA GLU A 50 2.27 -2.61 19.34
C GLU A 50 0.81 -2.62 18.87
N LYS A 51 0.35 -1.57 18.19
CA LYS A 51 -1.06 -1.48 17.76
C LYS A 51 -1.44 -2.54 16.73
N VAL A 52 -0.58 -2.81 15.75
CA VAL A 52 -0.82 -3.82 14.72
C VAL A 52 -0.88 -5.23 15.33
N SER A 53 -0.15 -5.49 16.41
CA SER A 53 -0.15 -6.78 17.10
C SER A 53 -1.54 -7.21 17.61
N HIS A 54 -2.44 -6.26 17.89
CA HIS A 54 -3.82 -6.54 18.30
C HIS A 54 -4.72 -7.00 17.15
N HIS A 55 -4.30 -6.81 15.90
CA HIS A 55 -5.08 -7.16 14.71
C HIS A 55 -4.52 -8.38 13.97
N LEU A 56 -3.35 -8.87 14.37
CA LEU A 56 -2.63 -9.96 13.71
C LEU A 56 -2.28 -11.07 14.71
N ILE A 57 -2.08 -12.28 14.19
CA ILE A 57 -1.60 -13.40 14.99
C ILE A 57 -0.11 -13.19 15.27
N SER A 58 0.19 -12.46 16.35
CA SER A 58 1.54 -12.00 16.70
C SER A 58 2.61 -13.10 16.80
N ARG A 59 2.21 -14.36 17.01
CA ARG A 59 3.12 -15.52 17.04
C ARG A 59 3.57 -15.98 15.65
N LEU A 60 2.84 -15.62 14.59
CA LEU A 60 3.08 -16.05 13.23
C LEU A 60 3.61 -14.92 12.33
N VAL A 61 3.38 -13.67 12.72
CA VAL A 61 3.75 -12.49 11.93
C VAL A 61 5.01 -11.84 12.48
N LYS A 62 5.95 -11.49 11.60
CA LYS A 62 7.09 -10.63 11.92
C LYS A 62 6.71 -9.18 11.66
N PHE A 63 6.82 -8.32 12.67
CA PHE A 63 6.53 -6.88 12.56
C PHE A 63 7.72 -6.10 11.97
N VAL A 64 8.09 -6.45 10.75
CA VAL A 64 9.12 -5.80 9.93
C VAL A 64 8.50 -5.33 8.62
N ASN A 65 9.22 -4.53 7.84
CA ASN A 65 8.74 -3.98 6.58
C ASN A 65 9.42 -4.71 5.41
N PRO A 66 8.69 -5.28 4.43
CA PRO A 66 7.22 -5.39 4.35
C PRO A 66 6.56 -6.21 5.45
N LEU A 67 5.37 -5.77 5.89
CA LEU A 67 4.55 -6.46 6.88
C LEU A 67 3.73 -7.57 6.22
N ASP A 68 4.18 -8.81 6.33
CA ASP A 68 3.42 -9.99 5.89
C ASP A 68 2.40 -10.41 6.97
N MET A 69 1.14 -10.10 6.71
CA MET A 69 -0.02 -10.40 7.56
C MET A 69 -0.53 -11.83 7.39
N ILE A 70 0.07 -12.63 6.51
CA ILE A 70 -0.32 -13.99 6.14
C ILE A 70 -1.64 -14.01 5.34
N GLY A 71 -1.85 -15.06 4.55
CA GLY A 71 -2.96 -15.19 3.59
C GLY A 71 -4.38 -15.16 4.16
N ALA A 72 -4.55 -15.14 5.49
CA ALA A 72 -5.85 -15.09 6.17
C ALA A 72 -6.36 -13.66 6.44
N ALA A 73 -5.62 -12.61 6.04
CA ALA A 73 -6.03 -11.23 6.25
C ALA A 73 -7.31 -10.88 5.46
N ASP A 74 -8.35 -10.46 6.18
CA ASP A 74 -9.66 -10.09 5.62
C ASP A 74 -9.79 -8.57 5.39
N GLU A 75 -10.98 -8.11 4.98
CA GLU A 75 -11.29 -6.67 4.83
C GLU A 75 -10.96 -5.85 6.08
N ASN A 76 -11.28 -6.35 7.27
CA ASN A 76 -11.09 -5.65 8.52
C ASN A 76 -9.62 -5.60 8.93
N THR A 77 -8.86 -6.67 8.70
CA THR A 77 -7.40 -6.68 8.89
C THR A 77 -6.75 -5.63 8.00
N TYR A 78 -7.07 -5.60 6.70
CA TYR A 78 -6.52 -4.61 5.78
C TYR A 78 -6.92 -3.18 6.15
N TYR A 79 -8.17 -2.95 6.53
CA TYR A 79 -8.62 -1.64 7.00
C TYR A 79 -7.82 -1.17 8.23
N ASN A 80 -7.73 -1.98 9.29
CA ASN A 80 -7.09 -1.58 10.54
C ASN A 80 -5.59 -1.35 10.34
N VAL A 81 -4.89 -2.27 9.68
CA VAL A 81 -3.44 -2.17 9.48
C VAL A 81 -3.10 -1.00 8.54
N THR A 82 -3.85 -0.81 7.45
CA THR A 82 -3.65 0.33 6.54
C THR A 82 -3.85 1.66 7.27
N LYS A 83 -4.90 1.78 8.09
CA LYS A 83 -5.17 2.99 8.89
C LYS A 83 -4.02 3.29 9.84
N LEU A 84 -3.53 2.30 10.58
CA LEU A 84 -2.41 2.45 11.50
C LEU A 84 -1.12 2.88 10.79
N MET A 85 -0.82 2.32 9.61
CA MET A 85 0.35 2.72 8.81
C MET A 85 0.21 4.14 8.23
N LEU A 86 -0.99 4.52 7.80
CA LEU A 86 -1.29 5.88 7.35
C LEU A 86 -1.15 6.92 8.48
N GLU A 87 -1.36 6.52 9.73
CA GLU A 87 -1.20 7.39 10.91
C GLU A 87 0.23 7.41 11.47
N ASP A 88 1.09 6.45 11.13
CA ASP A 88 2.44 6.33 11.69
C ASP A 88 3.40 7.43 11.20
N SER A 89 4.07 8.14 12.10
CA SER A 89 4.93 9.28 11.73
C SER A 89 6.23 8.90 11.01
N LYS A 90 6.66 7.63 11.02
CA LYS A 90 7.85 7.15 10.29
C LYS A 90 7.54 6.72 8.85
N ILE A 91 6.26 6.72 8.45
CA ILE A 91 5.81 6.31 7.11
C ILE A 91 5.28 7.52 6.35
N ASP A 92 5.81 7.78 5.16
CA ASP A 92 5.35 8.86 4.28
C ASP A 92 4.43 8.35 3.18
N ILE A 93 4.64 7.12 2.71
CA ILE A 93 3.92 6.46 1.63
C ILE A 93 3.51 5.06 2.09
N VAL A 94 2.24 4.68 1.89
CA VAL A 94 1.76 3.34 2.23
C VAL A 94 1.53 2.53 0.96
N VAL A 95 2.05 1.31 0.92
CA VAL A 95 1.78 0.33 -0.12
C VAL A 95 0.97 -0.80 0.48
N ALA A 96 -0.23 -1.01 -0.05
CA ALA A 96 -1.08 -2.13 0.36
C ALA A 96 -1.06 -3.17 -0.76
N CYS A 97 -0.26 -4.23 -0.58
CA CYS A 97 -0.22 -5.36 -1.49
C CYS A 97 -1.29 -6.39 -1.12
N VAL A 98 -2.01 -6.87 -2.11
CA VAL A 98 -2.97 -7.97 -1.98
C VAL A 98 -2.65 -8.97 -3.08
N VAL A 99 -2.37 -10.20 -2.70
CA VAL A 99 -2.32 -11.33 -3.62
C VAL A 99 -3.67 -12.03 -3.53
N ILE A 100 -4.44 -11.99 -4.62
CA ILE A 100 -5.74 -12.66 -4.70
C ILE A 100 -5.54 -13.95 -5.51
N PRO A 101 -5.51 -15.13 -4.88
CA PRO A 101 -5.27 -16.38 -5.59
C PRO A 101 -6.40 -16.68 -6.58
N PRO A 102 -6.09 -16.97 -7.87
CA PRO A 102 -7.11 -17.13 -8.90
C PRO A 102 -7.95 -18.41 -8.78
N PHE A 103 -7.53 -19.35 -7.93
CA PHE A 103 -8.09 -20.71 -7.84
C PHE A 103 -9.10 -20.93 -6.70
N LEU A 104 -9.39 -19.92 -5.87
CA LEU A 104 -10.34 -20.05 -4.75
C LEU A 104 -11.72 -19.45 -5.04
N GLU A 105 -12.03 -19.10 -6.30
CA GLU A 105 -13.23 -18.32 -6.67
C GLU A 105 -13.41 -17.00 -5.88
N MET A 106 -12.35 -16.55 -5.18
CA MET A 106 -12.31 -15.31 -4.41
C MET A 106 -12.18 -14.12 -5.37
N LYS A 107 -13.24 -13.84 -6.13
CA LYS A 107 -13.39 -12.60 -6.92
C LYS A 107 -13.92 -11.48 -6.03
N SER A 108 -13.19 -11.20 -4.96
CA SER A 108 -13.59 -10.23 -3.93
C SER A 108 -12.74 -8.97 -4.02
N ASP A 109 -13.39 -7.83 -4.00
CA ASP A 109 -12.78 -6.50 -3.84
C ASP A 109 -12.73 -6.09 -2.34
N GLU A 110 -12.98 -7.01 -1.40
CA GLU A 110 -13.05 -6.73 0.03
C GLU A 110 -11.76 -6.10 0.60
N HIS A 111 -10.59 -6.63 0.25
CA HIS A 111 -9.32 -6.07 0.73
C HIS A 111 -9.15 -4.64 0.23
N TYR A 112 -9.50 -4.42 -1.05
CA TYR A 112 -9.45 -3.09 -1.64
C TYR A 112 -10.45 -2.12 -0.99
N ARG A 113 -11.67 -2.55 -0.67
CA ARG A 113 -12.64 -1.76 0.11
C ARG A 113 -12.07 -1.35 1.47
N GLY A 114 -11.49 -2.30 2.21
CA GLY A 114 -10.88 -2.03 3.52
C GLY A 114 -9.75 -1.01 3.43
N ILE A 115 -8.86 -1.18 2.44
CA ILE A 115 -7.75 -0.28 2.14
C ILE A 115 -8.25 1.14 1.83
N ILE A 116 -9.22 1.29 0.93
CA ILE A 116 -9.75 2.60 0.53
C ILE A 116 -10.54 3.26 1.67
N ARG A 117 -11.31 2.48 2.46
CA ARG A 117 -12.00 2.99 3.65
C ARG A 117 -11.02 3.63 4.63
N ALA A 118 -9.91 2.95 4.93
CA ALA A 118 -8.85 3.49 5.80
C ALA A 118 -8.24 4.79 5.24
N TRP A 119 -8.01 4.86 3.93
CA TRP A 119 -7.46 6.04 3.29
C TRP A 119 -8.41 7.25 3.32
N ASN A 120 -9.71 7.00 3.10
CA ASN A 120 -10.75 8.01 3.18
C ASN A 120 -10.86 8.60 4.60
N GLU A 121 -10.93 7.74 5.62
CA GLU A 121 -11.07 8.18 7.02
C GLU A 121 -9.85 8.92 7.58
N THR A 122 -8.65 8.61 7.06
CA THR A 122 -7.42 9.35 7.44
C THR A 122 -7.27 10.68 6.69
N GLY A 123 -8.28 11.05 5.88
CA GLY A 123 -8.32 12.30 5.12
C GLY A 123 -7.34 12.33 3.94
N ARG A 124 -6.92 11.16 3.45
CA ARG A 124 -5.99 11.00 2.31
C ARG A 124 -4.73 11.88 2.41
N LYS A 125 -4.18 12.03 3.62
CA LYS A 125 -3.02 12.91 3.89
C LYS A 125 -1.70 12.37 3.36
N LYS A 126 -1.59 11.04 3.22
CA LYS A 126 -0.42 10.34 2.68
C LYS A 126 -0.80 9.60 1.41
N PRO A 127 0.12 9.42 0.44
CA PRO A 127 -0.14 8.59 -0.71
C PRO A 127 -0.36 7.14 -0.28
N LEU A 128 -1.38 6.53 -0.85
CA LEU A 128 -1.65 5.11 -0.75
C LEU A 128 -1.49 4.50 -2.14
N ILE A 129 -0.73 3.40 -2.22
CA ILE A 129 -0.43 2.66 -3.44
C ILE A 129 -1.03 1.25 -3.30
N PRO A 130 -2.24 1.02 -3.82
CA PRO A 130 -2.85 -0.29 -3.84
C PRO A 130 -2.20 -1.15 -4.94
N LEU A 131 -1.57 -2.26 -4.55
CA LEU A 131 -0.99 -3.26 -5.44
C LEU A 131 -1.81 -4.55 -5.35
N LEU A 132 -2.61 -4.86 -6.37
CA LEU A 132 -3.57 -5.96 -6.37
C LEU A 132 -3.12 -7.01 -7.40
N MET A 133 -2.26 -7.94 -7.00
CA MET A 133 -1.69 -8.96 -7.90
C MET A 133 -2.70 -10.06 -8.24
N PHE A 134 -2.67 -10.56 -9.48
CA PHE A 134 -3.56 -11.59 -10.04
C PHE A 134 -5.05 -11.19 -10.05
N SER A 135 -5.33 -9.90 -10.25
CA SER A 135 -6.67 -9.32 -10.20
C SER A 135 -7.00 -8.37 -11.36
N GLU A 136 -6.19 -8.42 -12.43
CA GLU A 136 -6.26 -7.55 -13.60
C GLU A 136 -7.64 -7.57 -14.27
N ASP A 137 -8.29 -8.74 -14.28
CA ASP A 137 -9.59 -8.97 -14.90
C ASP A 137 -10.78 -8.70 -13.95
N PHE A 138 -10.52 -8.22 -12.73
CA PHE A 138 -11.57 -8.03 -11.73
C PHE A 138 -12.29 -6.70 -11.98
N LYS A 139 -13.45 -6.78 -12.63
CA LYS A 139 -14.28 -5.60 -12.97
C LYS A 139 -14.66 -4.78 -11.74
N SER A 140 -14.97 -5.43 -10.62
CA SER A 140 -15.35 -4.76 -9.36
C SER A 140 -14.26 -3.83 -8.83
N LEU A 141 -12.98 -4.23 -8.90
CA LEU A 141 -11.85 -3.38 -8.50
C LEU A 141 -11.79 -2.11 -9.36
N ARG A 142 -11.93 -2.25 -10.68
CA ARG A 142 -11.88 -1.13 -11.63
C ARG A 142 -13.06 -0.17 -11.43
N GLU A 143 -14.26 -0.70 -11.25
CA GLU A 143 -15.46 0.10 -10.97
C GLU A 143 -15.32 0.86 -9.63
N LEU A 144 -14.85 0.18 -8.59
CA LEU A 144 -14.59 0.78 -7.30
C LEU A 144 -13.51 1.87 -7.41
N SER A 145 -12.44 1.65 -8.16
CA SER A 145 -11.36 2.62 -8.27
C SER A 145 -11.78 3.89 -9.00
N VAL A 146 -12.60 3.77 -10.04
CA VAL A 146 -13.16 4.92 -10.75
C VAL A 146 -14.10 5.70 -9.83
N ARG A 147 -14.98 5.01 -9.10
CA ARG A 147 -15.93 5.63 -8.16
C ARG A 147 -15.22 6.40 -7.04
N GLU A 148 -14.20 5.79 -6.44
CA GLU A 148 -13.46 6.34 -5.30
C GLU A 148 -12.33 7.30 -5.72
N LYS A 149 -12.07 7.44 -7.03
CA LYS A 149 -10.97 8.23 -7.61
C LYS A 149 -9.61 7.82 -7.01
N THR A 150 -9.35 6.52 -7.03
CA THR A 150 -8.15 5.89 -6.46
C THR A 150 -7.29 5.28 -7.56
N THR A 151 -6.07 4.89 -7.20
CA THR A 151 -5.14 4.17 -8.08
C THR A 151 -5.32 2.66 -7.94
N LEU A 152 -4.90 1.93 -8.98
CA LEU A 152 -4.74 0.49 -8.99
C LEU A 152 -3.45 0.16 -9.74
N PHE A 153 -2.64 -0.70 -9.14
CA PHE A 153 -1.45 -1.29 -9.75
C PHE A 153 -1.57 -2.80 -9.64
N PHE A 154 -1.06 -3.52 -10.64
CA PHE A 154 -1.18 -4.98 -10.69
C PHE A 154 0.18 -5.67 -10.55
N THR A 155 1.27 -4.93 -10.78
CA THR A 155 2.63 -5.46 -10.66
C THR A 155 3.48 -4.64 -9.68
N PRO A 156 4.45 -5.29 -8.98
CA PRO A 156 5.42 -4.58 -8.15
C PRO A 156 6.20 -3.51 -8.90
N HIS A 157 6.52 -3.76 -10.17
CA HIS A 157 7.22 -2.78 -11.02
C HIS A 157 6.39 -1.50 -11.19
N GLU A 158 5.12 -1.60 -11.59
CA GLU A 158 4.26 -0.42 -11.78
C GLU A 158 4.08 0.36 -10.47
N ALA A 159 3.86 -0.34 -9.36
CA ALA A 159 3.72 0.28 -8.04
C ALA A 159 5.00 1.03 -7.62
N SER A 160 6.17 0.40 -7.74
CA SER A 160 7.45 1.03 -7.38
C SER A 160 7.82 2.18 -8.31
N PHE A 161 7.56 2.05 -9.62
CA PHE A 161 7.77 3.14 -10.57
C PHE A 161 6.86 4.35 -10.25
N ALA A 162 5.60 4.11 -9.89
CA ALA A 162 4.68 5.18 -9.48
C ALA A 162 5.16 5.90 -8.22
N ILE A 163 5.71 5.17 -7.24
CA ILE A 163 6.31 5.75 -6.04
C ILE A 163 7.52 6.62 -6.38
N LYS A 164 8.41 6.13 -7.26
CA LYS A 164 9.54 6.92 -7.75
C LYS A 164 9.07 8.25 -8.35
N VAL A 165 8.07 8.21 -9.23
CA VAL A 165 7.50 9.43 -9.85
C VAL A 165 6.90 10.39 -8.80
N LEU A 166 6.27 9.87 -7.74
CA LEU A 166 5.77 10.71 -6.64
C LEU A 166 6.89 11.39 -5.85
N ILE A 167 7.99 10.67 -5.60
CA ILE A 167 9.17 11.21 -4.91
C ILE A 167 9.86 12.25 -5.80
N ASP A 168 10.03 11.99 -7.09
CA ASP A 168 10.60 12.95 -8.05
C ASP A 168 9.75 14.25 -8.09
N ARG A 169 8.42 14.10 -8.10
CA ARG A 169 7.49 15.24 -8.02
C ARG A 169 7.62 16.01 -6.71
N MET A 170 7.72 15.32 -5.58
CA MET A 170 7.96 15.95 -4.26
C MET A 170 9.26 16.75 -4.27
N ASN A 171 10.35 16.18 -4.76
CA ASN A 171 11.66 16.83 -4.85
C ASN A 171 11.62 18.09 -5.72
N LEU A 172 10.95 18.02 -6.87
CA LEU A 172 10.75 19.17 -7.76
C LEU A 172 9.96 20.28 -7.06
N MET A 173 8.88 19.95 -6.37
CA MET A 173 8.07 20.94 -5.64
C MET A 173 8.84 21.58 -4.49
N ASN A 174 9.65 20.81 -3.76
CA ASN A 174 10.50 21.36 -2.71
C ASN A 174 11.53 22.33 -3.32
N HIS A 175 12.14 22.00 -4.46
CA HIS A 175 13.09 22.88 -5.12
C HIS A 175 12.47 24.20 -5.60
N LEU A 176 11.22 24.18 -6.09
CA LEU A 176 10.52 25.40 -6.55
C LEU A 176 10.05 26.32 -5.40
N ASN A 177 9.93 25.78 -4.19
CA ASN A 177 9.51 26.54 -2.99
C ASN A 177 10.69 27.10 -2.19
N HIS A 178 11.93 26.87 -2.65
CA HIS A 178 13.17 27.42 -2.11
C HIS A 178 13.77 28.43 -3.08
#